data_AF-A0A1M4PT37-F1
#
_entry.id   AF-A0A1M4PT37-F1
#
_cell.length_a   1.000
_cell.length_b   1.000
_cell.length_c   1.000
_cell.angle_alpha   90.00
_cell.angle_beta   90.00
_cell.angle_gamma   90.00
#
_symmetry.space_group_name_H-M   'P 1'
#
loop_
_entity.id
_entity.type
_entity.pdbx_description
1 polymer ?
#
loop_
_entity_poly.entity_id
_entity_poly.type
_entity_poly.pdbx_seq_one_letter_code
_entity_poly.pdbx_strand_id
1 'polypeptide(L)'
;MLTMNGKLNELAEQGKYIKVAIVGAGKMGKGLINQMSRIKGMSPSLVVNRNIEKAVDAFLSAGIGQEDIVISNSLNKINYYLEKGKYIASEGYGHSNKG
;
A
#
# COMPACT_ATOMS: atom_id res chain seq x y z
N MET A 1 -17.29 -10.19 -18.53
CA MET A 1 -16.52 -9.32 -17.59
C MET A 1 -17.07 -9.33 -16.16
N LEU A 2 -17.89 -10.34 -15.77
CA LEU A 2 -18.64 -10.37 -14.49
C LEU A 2 -17.91 -11.09 -13.34
N THR A 3 -16.89 -11.91 -13.62
CA THR A 3 -16.33 -12.84 -12.62
C THR A 3 -15.28 -12.22 -11.70
N MET A 4 -14.38 -11.36 -12.21
CA MET A 4 -13.32 -10.76 -11.40
C MET A 4 -13.85 -9.72 -10.41
N ASN A 5 -14.72 -8.82 -10.89
CA ASN A 5 -15.37 -7.83 -10.02
C ASN A 5 -16.23 -8.50 -8.94
N GLY A 6 -16.92 -9.61 -9.27
CA GLY A 6 -17.66 -10.40 -8.30
C GLY A 6 -16.76 -10.92 -7.18
N LYS A 7 -15.65 -11.59 -7.53
CA LYS A 7 -14.67 -12.12 -6.55
C LYS A 7 -14.07 -11.03 -5.65
N LEU A 8 -13.74 -9.89 -6.23
CA LEU A 8 -13.20 -8.74 -5.49
C LEU A 8 -14.23 -8.14 -4.53
N ASN A 9 -15.51 -8.08 -4.93
CA ASN A 9 -16.59 -7.67 -4.04
C ASN A 9 -16.82 -8.69 -2.91
N GLU A 10 -16.82 -9.99 -3.20
CA GLU A 10 -16.93 -11.05 -2.18
C GLU A 10 -15.80 -10.96 -1.14
N LEU A 11 -14.56 -10.68 -1.58
CA LEU A 11 -13.46 -10.43 -0.67
C LEU A 11 -13.74 -9.22 0.24
N ALA A 12 -14.20 -8.11 -0.34
CA ALA A 12 -14.52 -6.89 0.40
C ALA A 12 -15.64 -7.12 1.44
N GLU A 13 -16.70 -7.85 1.08
CA GLU A 13 -17.81 -8.20 1.98
C GLU A 13 -17.35 -9.07 3.16
N GLN A 14 -16.31 -9.89 2.95
CA GLN A 14 -15.66 -10.68 4.01
C GLN A 14 -14.62 -9.89 4.81
N GLY A 15 -14.43 -8.60 4.53
CA GLY A 15 -13.36 -7.79 5.13
C GLY A 15 -11.95 -8.21 4.72
N LYS A 16 -11.82 -8.98 3.63
CA LYS A 16 -10.55 -9.45 3.08
C LYS A 16 -10.13 -8.58 1.90
N TYR A 17 -8.83 -8.32 1.80
CA TYR A 17 -8.27 -7.50 0.74
C TYR A 17 -7.01 -8.15 0.19
N ILE A 18 -6.86 -8.12 -1.13
CA ILE A 18 -5.58 -8.36 -1.77
C ILE A 18 -4.70 -7.15 -1.47
N LYS A 19 -3.71 -7.35 -0.58
CA LYS A 19 -2.74 -6.33 -0.19
C LYS A 19 -1.61 -6.32 -1.21
N VAL A 20 -1.43 -5.18 -1.88
CA VAL A 20 -0.45 -5.04 -2.97
C VAL A 20 0.69 -4.13 -2.53
N ALA A 21 1.92 -4.57 -2.78
CA ALA A 21 3.10 -3.73 -2.67
C ALA A 21 3.42 -3.07 -4.02
N ILE A 22 3.66 -1.77 -4.02
CA ILE A 22 4.00 -0.99 -5.21
C ILE A 22 5.40 -0.42 -5.04
N VAL A 23 6.31 -0.84 -5.90
CA VAL A 23 7.69 -0.34 -5.92
C VAL A 23 7.78 0.80 -6.94
N GLY A 24 7.94 2.01 -6.42
CA GLY A 24 7.99 3.26 -7.17
C GLY A 24 6.68 4.05 -7.07
N ALA A 25 6.80 5.30 -6.61
CA ALA A 25 5.71 6.28 -6.55
C ALA A 25 5.99 7.47 -7.48
N GLY A 26 6.41 7.17 -8.72
CA GLY A 26 6.45 8.16 -9.81
C GLY A 26 5.06 8.42 -10.39
N LYS A 27 4.97 9.10 -11.53
CA LYS A 27 3.67 9.41 -12.19
C LYS A 27 2.79 8.17 -12.37
N MET A 28 3.36 7.08 -12.90
CA MET A 28 2.63 5.83 -13.13
C MET A 28 2.26 5.13 -11.83
N GLY A 29 3.19 5.03 -10.87
CA GLY A 29 2.93 4.42 -9.57
C GLY A 29 1.82 5.13 -8.80
N LYS A 30 1.85 6.47 -8.77
CA LYS A 30 0.79 7.29 -8.18
C LYS A 30 -0.55 7.06 -8.86
N GLY A 31 -0.58 6.97 -10.19
CA GLY A 31 -1.78 6.62 -10.96
C GLY A 31 -2.35 5.24 -10.58
N LEU A 32 -1.48 4.23 -10.46
CA LEU A 32 -1.87 2.89 -10.04
C LEU A 32 -2.42 2.86 -8.61
N ILE A 33 -1.74 3.50 -7.66
CA ILE A 33 -2.17 3.61 -6.25
C ILE A 33 -3.57 4.25 -6.19
N ASN A 34 -3.77 5.34 -6.94
CA ASN A 34 -5.06 6.02 -7.04
C ASN A 34 -6.17 5.14 -7.60
N GLN A 35 -5.93 4.42 -8.70
CA GLN A 35 -6.96 3.54 -9.26
C GLN A 35 -7.25 2.37 -8.31
N MET A 36 -6.20 1.80 -7.71
CA MET A 36 -6.32 0.66 -6.80
C MET A 36 -7.10 0.99 -5.53
N SER A 37 -6.96 2.20 -4.96
CA SER A 37 -7.70 2.59 -3.75
C SER A 37 -9.22 2.65 -3.96
N ARG A 38 -9.68 2.66 -5.22
CA ARG A 38 -11.11 2.64 -5.59
C ARG A 38 -11.66 1.25 -5.91
N ILE A 39 -10.80 0.23 -5.96
CA ILE A 39 -11.20 -1.15 -6.28
C ILE A 39 -11.52 -1.88 -4.97
N LYS A 40 -12.79 -2.28 -4.79
CA LYS A 40 -13.21 -3.10 -3.65
C LYS A 40 -12.40 -4.40 -3.60
N GLY A 41 -12.01 -4.85 -2.41
CA GLY A 41 -11.26 -6.11 -2.23
C GLY A 41 -9.79 -6.03 -2.62
N MET A 42 -9.26 -4.86 -2.98
CA MET A 42 -7.83 -4.62 -3.22
C MET A 42 -7.37 -3.39 -2.45
N SER A 43 -6.12 -3.37 -2.01
CA SER A 43 -5.53 -2.25 -1.27
C SER A 43 -4.06 -2.07 -1.64
N PRO A 44 -3.60 -0.83 -1.94
CA PRO A 44 -2.19 -0.53 -2.12
C PRO A 44 -1.49 -0.47 -0.75
N SER A 45 -1.40 -1.59 -0.03
CA SER A 45 -1.04 -1.56 1.40
C SER A 45 0.42 -1.23 1.69
N LEU A 46 1.32 -1.31 0.70
CA LEU A 46 2.74 -0.95 0.85
C LEU A 46 3.22 -0.18 -0.38
N VAL A 47 3.85 0.97 -0.19
CA VAL A 47 4.53 1.72 -1.25
C VAL A 47 6.00 1.87 -0.88
N VAL A 48 6.86 1.38 -1.76
CA VAL A 48 8.32 1.48 -1.62
C VAL A 48 8.84 2.53 -2.58
N ASN A 49 9.53 3.54 -2.08
CA ASN A 49 10.17 4.56 -2.91
C ASN A 49 11.39 5.13 -2.21
N ARG A 50 12.52 5.27 -2.92
CA ARG A 50 13.75 5.92 -2.42
C ARG A 50 13.55 7.34 -1.86
N ASN A 51 12.45 8.00 -2.22
CA ASN A 51 12.03 9.23 -1.57
C ASN A 51 10.72 8.92 -0.83
N ILE A 52 10.80 8.94 0.49
CA ILE A 52 9.67 8.59 1.36
C ILE A 52 8.48 9.55 1.21
N GLU A 53 8.73 10.83 0.99
CA GLU A 53 7.67 11.84 0.81
C GLU A 53 6.82 11.52 -0.42
N LYS A 54 7.42 11.00 -1.49
CA LYS A 54 6.66 10.54 -2.67
C LYS A 54 5.77 9.33 -2.40
N ALA A 55 6.19 8.44 -1.50
CA ALA A 55 5.35 7.31 -1.09
C ALA A 55 4.15 7.79 -0.26
N VAL A 56 4.39 8.70 0.68
CA VAL A 56 3.34 9.31 1.51
C VAL A 56 2.37 10.13 0.65
N ASP A 57 2.87 11.02 -0.20
CA ASP A 57 2.06 11.84 -1.13
C ASP A 57 1.20 10.97 -2.06
N ALA A 58 1.70 9.81 -2.48
CA ALA A 58 0.91 8.90 -3.30
C ALA A 58 -0.29 8.34 -2.53
N PHE A 59 -0.14 8.00 -1.24
CA PHE A 59 -1.28 7.59 -0.40
C PHE A 59 -2.25 8.72 -0.14
N LEU A 60 -1.76 9.89 0.26
CA LEU A 60 -2.59 11.06 0.50
C LEU A 60 -3.42 11.42 -0.74
N SER A 61 -2.79 11.38 -1.92
CA SER A 61 -3.50 11.64 -3.18
C SER A 61 -4.59 10.62 -3.50
N ALA A 62 -4.45 9.40 -3.00
CA ALA A 62 -5.40 8.31 -3.18
C ALA A 62 -6.54 8.32 -2.15
N GLY A 63 -6.57 9.34 -1.27
CA GLY A 63 -7.60 9.54 -0.24
C GLY A 63 -7.33 8.81 1.07
N ILE A 64 -6.13 8.28 1.27
CA ILE A 64 -5.75 7.61 2.52
C ILE A 64 -5.30 8.67 3.53
N GLY A 65 -5.89 8.66 4.73
CA GLY A 65 -5.58 9.61 5.79
C GLY A 65 -4.17 9.46 6.35
N GLN A 66 -3.59 10.56 6.81
CA GLN A 66 -2.23 10.58 7.38
C GLN A 66 -2.11 9.66 8.61
N GLU A 67 -3.17 9.55 9.39
CA GLU A 67 -3.35 8.69 10.57
C GLU A 67 -3.34 7.18 10.24
N ASP A 68 -3.56 6.83 8.97
CA ASP A 68 -3.53 5.46 8.47
C ASP A 68 -2.21 5.09 7.80
N ILE A 69 -1.32 6.06 7.59
CA ILE A 69 -0.02 5.87 6.97
C ILE A 69 1.05 5.65 8.06
N VAL A 70 1.82 4.58 7.90
CA VAL A 70 2.98 4.26 8.73
C VAL A 70 4.24 4.31 7.87
N ILE A 71 5.23 5.09 8.29
CA ILE A 71 6.55 5.08 7.67
C ILE A 71 7.42 4.05 8.36
N SER A 72 7.94 3.07 7.62
CA SER A 72 8.87 2.09 8.20
C SER A 72 9.76 1.39 7.17
N ASN A 73 10.96 1.02 7.60
CA ASN A 73 11.90 0.14 6.89
C ASN A 73 12.23 -1.11 7.71
N SER A 74 11.43 -1.44 8.74
CA SER A 74 11.64 -2.62 9.61
C SER A 74 10.64 -3.72 9.24
N LEU A 75 11.13 -4.93 8.94
CA LEU A 75 10.28 -6.02 8.44
C LEU A 75 9.20 -6.37 9.45
N ASN A 76 9.60 -6.43 10.73
CA ASN A 76 8.70 -6.69 11.83
C ASN A 76 7.62 -5.60 11.97
N LYS A 77 7.98 -4.31 11.88
CA LYS A 77 7.00 -3.22 11.95
C LYS A 77 6.06 -3.22 10.75
N ILE A 78 6.56 -3.44 9.54
CA ILE A 78 5.72 -3.47 8.34
C ILE A 78 4.72 -4.62 8.42
N ASN A 79 5.16 -5.83 8.76
CA ASN A 79 4.24 -6.96 8.93
C ASN A 79 3.18 -6.69 10.00
N TYR A 80 3.60 -6.17 11.16
CA TYR A 80 2.68 -5.81 12.25
C TYR A 80 1.60 -4.80 11.82
N TYR A 81 1.97 -3.74 11.12
CA TYR A 81 1.02 -2.70 10.71
C TYR A 81 0.19 -3.11 9.49
N LEU A 82 0.72 -3.97 8.61
CA LEU A 82 -0.05 -4.58 7.53
C LEU A 82 -1.20 -5.42 8.08
N GLU A 83 -0.97 -6.22 9.13
CA GLU A 83 -2.02 -7.01 9.78
C GLU A 83 -3.12 -6.13 10.37
N LYS A 84 -2.77 -4.94 10.87
CA LYS A 84 -3.70 -3.93 11.39
C LYS A 84 -4.41 -3.09 10.32
N GLY A 85 -4.19 -3.38 9.04
CA GLY A 85 -4.84 -2.67 7.93
C GLY A 85 -4.30 -1.26 7.69
N LYS A 86 -3.12 -0.91 8.23
CA LYS A 86 -2.47 0.36 7.93
C LYS A 86 -1.80 0.32 6.55
N TYR A 87 -1.51 1.50 6.03
CA TYR A 87 -0.80 1.71 4.77
C TYR A 87 0.66 2.04 5.07
N ILE A 88 1.59 1.35 4.42
CA ILE A 88 2.99 1.46 4.77
C ILE A 88 3.74 2.20 3.66
N ALA A 89 4.45 3.27 4.03
CA ALA A 89 5.44 3.91 3.18
C ALA A 89 6.84 3.46 3.61
N SER A 90 7.67 3.04 2.66
CA SER A 90 9.03 2.53 2.92
C SER A 90 10.01 3.03 1.87
N GLU A 91 11.28 3.16 2.23
CA GLU A 91 12.36 3.42 1.27
C GLU A 91 12.99 2.13 0.72
N GLY A 92 12.60 0.98 1.28
CA GLY A 92 13.03 -0.35 0.88
C GLY A 92 13.70 -1.12 2.01
N TYR A 93 13.84 -2.43 1.79
CA TYR A 93 14.62 -3.34 2.62
C TYR A 93 15.91 -3.66 1.92
N GLY A 94 17.05 -3.24 2.48
CA GLY A 94 18.31 -3.48 1.79
C GLY A 94 19.56 -2.81 2.35
N HIS A 95 19.52 -2.17 3.51
CA HIS A 95 20.73 -1.96 4.32
C HIS A 95 20.40 -2.37 5.76
N SER A 96 20.51 -3.67 6.03
CA SER A 96 21.22 -4.00 7.26
C SER A 96 22.55 -3.25 7.15
N ASN A 97 22.82 -2.32 8.06
CA ASN A 97 24.20 -1.94 8.34
C ASN A 97 24.99 -3.24 8.47
N LYS A 98 25.75 -3.61 7.43
CA LYS A 98 26.97 -4.37 7.68
C LYS A 98 27.82 -3.41 8.51
N GLY A 99 28.29 -3.93 9.64
CA GLY A 99 28.89 -3.15 10.73
C GLY A 99 30.00 -2.20 10.29
#